data_AF-A0A6V7GVJ3-F1
#
_entry.id   AF-A0A6V7GVJ3-F1
#
_cell.length_a   1.000
_cell.length_b   1.000
_cell.length_c   1.000
_cell.angle_alpha   90.00
_cell.angle_beta   90.00
_cell.angle_gamma   90.00
#
_symmetry.space_group_name_H-M   'P 1'
#
loop_
_entity.id
_entity.type
_entity.pdbx_description
1 polymer ?
#
loop_
_entity_poly.entity_id
_entity_poly.type
_entity_poly.pdbx_seq_one_letter_code
_entity_poly.pdbx_strand_id
1 'polypeptide(L)'
;MWLHGGALERNNGVYIPPNESLHTFQRILNSLRDCVVRRLPQQTFVLGDFNTKSTVWGSPRTDRRGDSDWAPELDLHLLNSGRTSTCVRWQEESIVDLSWASAAAARRVAEWRV
;
A
#
# COMPACT_ATOMS: atom_id res chain seq x y z
N MET A 1 -17.25 -1.85 -1.78
CA MET A 1 -17.86 -2.87 -2.67
C MET A 1 -16.72 -3.53 -3.43
N TRP A 2 -16.23 -4.67 -2.95
CA TRP A 2 -15.21 -5.42 -3.68
C TRP A 2 -15.91 -6.24 -4.75
N LEU A 3 -15.71 -5.89 -6.02
CA LEU A 3 -16.27 -6.63 -7.14
C LEU A 3 -15.36 -7.82 -7.48
N HIS A 4 -15.98 -8.99 -7.57
CA HIS A 4 -15.41 -10.20 -8.16
C HIS A 4 -15.07 -9.97 -9.64
N GLY A 5 -13.87 -10.40 -10.04
CA GLY A 5 -13.44 -10.49 -11.44
C GLY A 5 -12.15 -11.30 -11.52
N GLY A 6 -12.21 -12.44 -12.23
CA GLY A 6 -11.21 -13.51 -12.21
C GLY A 6 -9.76 -13.11 -12.51
N ALA A 7 -8.91 -13.28 -11.49
CA ALA A 7 -7.51 -13.70 -11.55
C ALA A 7 -6.99 -13.88 -10.10
N LEU A 8 -7.60 -14.79 -9.32
CA LEU A 8 -6.98 -15.25 -8.07
C LEU A 8 -5.69 -16.01 -8.49
N GLU A 9 -4.48 -15.66 -8.05
CA GLU A 9 -3.89 -16.15 -6.78
C GLU A 9 -2.57 -15.41 -6.37
N ARG A 10 -2.40 -14.10 -6.64
CA ARG A 10 -1.11 -13.42 -6.31
C ARG A 10 -1.22 -12.03 -5.67
N ASN A 11 -2.25 -11.79 -4.88
CA ASN A 11 -2.44 -10.52 -4.17
C ASN A 11 -2.01 -10.67 -2.70
N ASN A 12 -1.03 -9.90 -2.26
CA ASN A 12 -0.70 -9.79 -0.83
C ASN A 12 -1.64 -8.73 -0.22
N GLY A 13 -2.66 -9.18 0.51
CA GLY A 13 -3.52 -8.31 1.31
C GLY A 13 -2.80 -7.82 2.57
N VAL A 14 -2.87 -6.53 2.86
CA VAL A 14 -2.26 -5.90 4.04
C VAL A 14 -3.34 -5.30 4.92
N TYR A 15 -3.27 -5.56 6.22
CA TYR A 15 -3.99 -4.80 7.23
C TYR A 15 -3.04 -4.56 8.39
N ILE A 16 -2.74 -3.29 8.67
CA ILE A 16 -1.93 -2.90 9.83
C ILE A 16 -2.84 -2.10 10.76
N PRO A 17 -3.08 -2.51 12.01
CA PRO A 17 -4.00 -1.78 12.87
C PRO A 17 -3.56 -0.33 13.15
N PRO A 18 -4.51 0.62 13.27
CA PRO A 18 -4.18 2.04 13.39
C PRO A 18 -3.38 2.38 14.64
N ASN A 19 -3.59 1.66 15.73
CA ASN A 19 -2.99 1.96 17.05
C ASN A 19 -1.79 1.06 17.40
N GLU A 20 -1.21 0.35 16.43
CA GLU A 20 0.00 -0.45 16.67
C GLU A 20 1.22 0.38 17.09
N SER A 21 2.17 -0.26 17.79
CA SER A 21 3.46 0.38 18.02
C SER A 21 4.24 0.53 16.71
N LEU A 22 5.14 1.53 16.63
CA LEU A 22 6.04 1.68 15.47
C LEU A 22 6.91 0.43 15.26
N HIS A 23 7.32 -0.22 16.34
CA HIS A 23 8.07 -1.48 16.28
C HIS A 23 7.24 -2.61 15.67
N THR A 24 5.98 -2.78 16.08
CA THR A 24 5.08 -3.78 15.48
C THR A 24 4.82 -3.48 14.02
N PHE A 25 4.60 -2.21 13.68
CA PHE A 25 4.44 -1.75 12.30
C PHE A 25 5.64 -2.15 11.43
N GLN A 26 6.86 -1.85 11.87
CA GLN A 26 8.10 -2.22 11.15
C GLN A 26 8.25 -3.74 11.00
N ARG A 27 7.91 -4.51 12.05
CA ARG A 27 7.93 -5.98 11.97
C ARG A 27 6.96 -6.52 10.92
N ILE A 28 5.73 -5.98 10.86
CA ILE A 28 4.74 -6.38 9.84
C ILE A 28 5.24 -6.00 8.44
N LEU A 29 5.79 -4.79 8.27
CA LEU A 29 6.39 -4.38 7.00
C LEU A 29 7.54 -5.30 6.59
N ASN A 30 8.42 -5.70 7.51
CA ASN A 30 9.52 -6.61 7.19
C ASN A 30 9.00 -7.99 6.73
N SER A 31 8.00 -8.55 7.40
CA SER A 31 7.36 -9.79 6.95
C SER A 31 6.71 -9.65 5.56
N LEU A 32 6.13 -8.50 5.27
CA LEU A 32 5.59 -8.18 3.95
C LEU A 32 6.71 -8.08 2.90
N ARG A 33 7.82 -7.41 3.20
CA ARG A 33 9.01 -7.34 2.33
C ARG A 33 9.49 -8.75 1.97
N ASP A 34 9.64 -9.63 2.96
CA ASP A 34 10.06 -11.02 2.73
C ASP A 34 9.10 -11.76 1.78
N CYS A 35 7.79 -11.56 1.94
CA CYS A 35 6.77 -12.13 1.05
C CYS A 35 6.87 -11.59 -0.37
N VAL A 36 7.14 -10.29 -0.54
CA VAL A 36 7.27 -9.64 -1.85
C VAL A 36 8.55 -10.11 -2.54
N VAL A 37 9.70 -10.12 -1.84
CA VAL A 37 11.00 -10.53 -2.40
C VAL A 37 10.93 -11.93 -3.00
N ARG A 38 10.25 -12.87 -2.33
CA ARG A 38 10.05 -14.25 -2.86
C ARG A 38 9.22 -14.31 -4.14
N ARG A 39 8.51 -13.25 -4.51
CA ARG A 39 7.65 -13.13 -5.69
C ARG A 39 8.16 -12.13 -6.73
N LEU A 40 9.33 -11.53 -6.52
CA LEU A 40 9.96 -10.70 -7.54
C LEU A 40 10.85 -11.58 -8.44
N PRO A 41 10.97 -11.26 -9.74
CA PRO A 41 10.41 -10.10 -10.45
C PRO A 41 9.01 -10.36 -11.05
N GLN A 42 8.26 -11.36 -10.58
CA GLN A 42 6.94 -11.65 -11.13
C GLN A 42 5.95 -10.49 -10.88
N GLN A 43 4.85 -10.50 -11.64
CA GLN A 43 3.73 -9.57 -11.42
C GLN A 43 3.18 -9.77 -10.00
N THR A 44 3.33 -8.76 -9.17
CA THR A 44 2.95 -8.79 -7.76
C THR A 44 2.21 -7.51 -7.41
N PHE A 45 1.07 -7.65 -6.74
CA PHE A 45 0.32 -6.55 -6.16
C PHE A 45 0.34 -6.66 -4.64
N VAL A 46 0.49 -5.52 -3.97
CA VAL A 46 0.36 -5.38 -2.53
C VAL A 46 -0.72 -4.34 -2.27
N LEU A 47 -1.83 -4.79 -1.71
CA LEU A 47 -3.05 -3.98 -1.57
C LEU A 47 -3.49 -4.04 -0.12
N GLY A 48 -3.90 -2.93 0.46
CA GLY A 48 -4.46 -2.99 1.80
C GLY A 48 -4.55 -1.68 2.55
N ASP A 49 -5.02 -1.78 3.79
CA ASP A 49 -5.07 -0.69 4.74
C ASP A 49 -3.79 -0.71 5.58
N PHE A 50 -2.89 0.22 5.28
CA PHE A 50 -1.61 0.34 5.96
C PHE A 50 -1.70 1.18 7.24
N ASN A 51 -2.80 1.91 7.45
CA ASN A 51 -2.97 2.90 8.53
C ASN A 51 -1.70 3.73 8.78
N THR A 52 -1.18 4.31 7.70
CA THR A 52 0.03 5.14 7.67
C THR A 52 -0.16 6.30 6.70
N LYS A 53 0.36 7.47 7.03
CA LYS A 53 0.12 8.71 6.30
C LYS A 53 1.44 9.25 5.76
N SER A 54 1.49 9.53 4.46
CA SER A 54 2.60 10.25 3.83
C SER A 54 2.08 11.19 2.75
N THR A 55 2.70 12.37 2.67
CA THR A 55 2.47 13.31 1.57
C THR A 55 2.86 12.72 0.22
N VAL A 56 3.75 11.72 0.18
CA VAL A 56 4.17 10.99 -1.03
C VAL A 56 2.98 10.34 -1.74
N TRP A 57 2.03 9.76 -1.00
CA TRP A 57 0.80 9.17 -1.55
C TRP A 57 -0.43 10.07 -1.33
N GLY A 58 -0.21 11.38 -1.15
CA GLY A 58 -1.28 12.39 -1.16
C GLY A 58 -2.01 12.61 0.16
N SER A 59 -1.62 11.95 1.26
CA SER A 59 -2.18 12.28 2.59
C SER A 59 -1.83 13.74 2.97
N PRO A 60 -2.68 14.44 3.76
CA PRO A 60 -2.43 15.83 4.14
C PRO A 60 -1.16 16.06 4.97
N ARG A 61 -0.66 15.01 5.65
CA ARG A 61 0.57 15.03 6.45
C ARG A 61 1.28 13.68 6.42
N THR A 62 2.56 13.70 6.76
CA THR A 62 3.36 12.49 7.01
C THR A 62 3.39 12.19 8.50
N ASP A 63 3.13 10.93 8.88
CA ASP A 63 3.33 10.44 10.25
C ASP A 63 4.62 9.62 10.36
N ARG A 64 4.98 9.18 11.58
CA ARG A 64 6.22 8.41 11.81
C ARG A 64 6.27 7.07 11.07
N ARG A 65 5.13 6.51 10.69
CA ARG A 65 5.05 5.25 9.93
C ARG A 65 5.18 5.52 8.44
N GLY A 66 4.73 6.67 7.97
CA GLY A 66 4.71 7.04 6.55
C GLY A 66 6.07 7.45 5.99
N ASP A 67 7.06 7.61 6.86
CA ASP A 67 8.46 7.88 6.53
C ASP A 67 9.26 6.59 6.26
N SER A 68 8.59 5.44 6.07
CA SER A 68 9.26 4.17 5.79
C SER A 68 9.54 3.98 4.29
N ASP A 69 10.81 3.90 3.90
CA ASP A 69 11.27 3.73 2.51
C ASP A 69 11.17 2.29 1.95
N TRP A 70 10.21 1.49 2.40
CA TRP A 70 10.16 0.06 2.05
C TRP A 70 9.77 -0.26 0.61
N ALA A 71 8.88 0.52 0.01
CA ALA A 71 8.35 0.25 -1.32
C ALA A 71 9.36 0.61 -2.44
N PRO A 72 10.03 1.79 -2.40
CA PRO A 72 11.07 2.11 -3.36
C PRO A 72 12.25 1.13 -3.35
N GLU A 73 12.66 0.63 -2.18
CA GLU A 73 13.71 -0.39 -2.03
C GLU A 73 13.41 -1.70 -2.78
N LEU A 74 12.12 -1.98 -3.05
CA LEU A 74 11.66 -3.19 -3.72
C LEU A 74 11.19 -2.95 -5.17
N ASP A 75 11.44 -1.77 -5.72
CA ASP A 75 10.93 -1.34 -7.05
C ASP A 75 9.39 -1.52 -7.16
N LEU A 76 8.70 -1.18 -6.07
CA LEU A 76 7.24 -1.14 -6.02
C LEU A 76 6.75 0.27 -6.34
N HIS A 77 5.84 0.34 -7.30
CA HIS A 77 5.23 1.59 -7.73
C HIS A 77 3.85 1.76 -7.08
N LEU A 78 3.58 2.95 -6.57
CA LEU A 78 2.27 3.32 -6.06
C LEU A 78 1.29 3.43 -7.24
N LEU A 79 0.14 2.75 -7.14
CA LEU A 79 -0.94 2.83 -8.12
C LEU A 79 -1.98 3.90 -7.77
N ASN A 80 -2.09 4.26 -6.49
CA ASN A 80 -2.96 5.35 -6.07
C ASN A 80 -2.57 6.62 -6.83
N SER A 81 -3.56 7.22 -7.49
CA SER A 81 -3.41 8.51 -8.16
C SER A 81 -4.44 9.49 -7.60
N GLY A 82 -4.08 10.77 -7.59
CA GLY A 82 -4.92 11.83 -7.04
C GLY A 82 -4.78 11.99 -5.52
N ARG A 83 -5.70 12.77 -4.95
CA ARG A 83 -5.70 13.19 -3.53
C ARG A 83 -7.02 12.88 -2.82
N THR A 84 -7.82 11.98 -3.40
CA THR A 84 -9.10 11.58 -2.82
C THR A 84 -8.85 10.78 -1.56
N SER A 85 -9.36 11.27 -0.45
CA SER A 85 -9.29 10.63 0.86
C SER A 85 -9.93 9.23 0.83
N THR A 86 -9.22 8.23 1.36
CA THR A 86 -9.75 6.87 1.49
C THR A 86 -10.34 6.62 2.88
N CYS A 87 -9.95 7.44 3.86
CA CYS A 87 -10.51 7.44 5.21
C CYS A 87 -10.85 8.87 5.64
N VAL A 88 -12.13 9.13 5.93
CA VAL A 88 -12.66 10.41 6.42
C VAL A 88 -13.21 10.22 7.84
N ARG A 89 -12.73 11.02 8.78
CA ARG A 89 -13.18 11.11 10.17
C ARG A 89 -13.60 12.54 10.48
N TRP A 90 -14.34 12.73 11.57
CA TRP A 90 -14.93 14.03 11.93
C TRP A 90 -13.96 15.23 11.95
N GLN A 91 -12.66 15.00 12.19
CA GLN A 91 -11.63 16.05 12.23
C GLN A 91 -10.50 15.84 11.23
N GLU A 92 -10.51 14.76 10.46
CA GLU A 92 -9.35 14.39 9.66
C GLU A 92 -9.72 13.54 8.46
N GLU A 93 -9.05 13.81 7.34
CA GLU A 93 -9.04 12.92 6.19
C GLU A 93 -7.62 12.41 5.91
N SER A 94 -7.53 11.19 5.38
CA SER A 94 -6.25 10.55 5.07
C SER A 94 -6.38 9.54 3.92
N ILE A 95 -5.24 9.25 3.30
CA ILE A 95 -5.08 8.19 2.30
C ILE A 95 -4.23 7.11 2.95
N VAL A 96 -4.90 6.05 3.42
CA VAL A 96 -4.30 4.95 4.20
C VAL A 96 -4.48 3.60 3.51
N ASP A 97 -5.43 3.50 2.58
CA ASP A 97 -5.60 2.36 1.69
C ASP A 97 -4.64 2.52 0.51
N LEU A 98 -3.60 1.70 0.45
CA LEU A 98 -2.54 1.82 -0.53
C LEU A 98 -2.49 0.59 -1.44
N SER A 99 -2.24 0.84 -2.71
CA SER A 99 -2.07 -0.16 -3.75
C SER A 99 -0.70 0.01 -4.39
N TRP A 100 0.13 -1.01 -4.26
CA TRP A 100 1.48 -1.06 -4.82
C TRP A 100 1.60 -2.19 -5.82
N ALA A 101 2.41 -2.00 -6.86
CA ALA A 101 2.67 -3.00 -7.89
C ALA A 101 4.16 -3.12 -8.17
N SER A 102 4.65 -4.35 -8.39
CA SER A 102 5.98 -4.54 -8.96
C SER A 102 6.07 -3.89 -10.34
N ALA A 103 7.27 -3.48 -10.79
CA ALA A 103 7.44 -2.90 -12.12
C ALA A 103 6.82 -3.73 -13.25
N ALA A 104 6.87 -5.07 -13.16
CA ALA A 104 6.25 -5.97 -14.13
C ALA A 104 4.71 -5.93 -14.14
N ALA A 105 4.10 -5.67 -12.99
CA ALA A 105 2.66 -5.48 -12.85
C ALA A 105 2.24 -4.06 -13.24
N ALA A 106 2.97 -3.04 -12.78
CA ALA A 106 2.69 -1.63 -13.03
C ALA A 106 2.59 -1.31 -14.53
N ARG A 107 3.47 -1.89 -15.36
CA ARG A 107 3.43 -1.72 -16.84
C ARG A 107 2.17 -2.25 -17.51
N ARG A 108 1.37 -3.07 -16.82
CA ARG A 108 0.12 -3.67 -17.33
C ARG A 108 -1.13 -3.04 -16.74
N VAL A 109 -0.98 -2.17 -15.76
CA VAL A 109 -2.11 -1.47 -15.13
C VAL A 109 -2.46 -0.27 -16.00
N ALA A 110 -3.72 -0.20 -16.42
CA ALA A 110 -4.31 0.98 -17.02
C ALA A 110 -5.47 1.44 -16.14
N GLU A 111 -5.64 2.76 -16.00
CA GLU A 111 -6.81 3.38 -15.37
C GLU A 111 -7.11 2.94 -13.92
N TRP A 112 -6.08 2.69 -13.10
CA TRP A 112 -6.28 2.36 -11.69
C TRP A 112 -7.05 3.47 -10.96
N ARG A 113 -8.09 3.08 -10.21
CA ARG A 113 -8.89 3.97 -9.37
C ARG A 113 -9.08 3.35 -7.99
N VAL A 114 -9.04 4.21 -6.98
CA VAL A 114 -9.36 3.90 -5.58
C VAL A 114 -10.71 4.52 -5.25
#